data_AF-A0A520CGC8-F1
#
_entry.id   AF-A0A520CGC8-F1
#
_cell.length_a   1.000
_cell.length_b   1.000
_cell.length_c   1.000
_cell.angle_alpha   90.00
_cell.angle_beta   90.00
_cell.angle_gamma   90.00
#
_symmetry.space_group_name_H-M   'P 1'
#
loop_
_entity.id
_entity.type
_entity.pdbx_description
1 polymer ?
#
loop_
_entity_poly.entity_id
_entity_poly.type
_entity_poly.pdbx_seq_one_letter_code
_entity_poly.pdbx_strand_id
1 'polypeptide(L)' 'EREIEIAKDVIRQEGKPEEMVEKIAAGKLNKFYKDSTLLNQEFVKDGSMDVRKFLDNTAKGLTVTAFKRVQLGA' A
#
# COMPACT_ATOMS: atom_id res chain seq x y z
N GLU A 1 -6.81 -9.76 -0.39
CA GLU A 1 -8.28 -9.92 -0.25
C GLU A 1 -8.67 -10.52 1.10
N ARG A 2 -8.13 -11.68 1.50
CA ARG A 2 -8.51 -12.38 2.73
C ARG A 2 -8.39 -11.55 4.03
N GLU A 3 -7.34 -10.73 4.18
CA GLU A 3 -7.18 -9.87 5.37
C GLU A 3 -8.16 -8.69 5.43
N ILE A 4 -8.64 -8.23 4.27
CA ILE A 4 -9.57 -7.10 4.17
C ILE A 4 -10.96 -7.54 4.61
N GLU A 5 -11.39 -8.72 4.16
CA GLU A 5 -12.70 -9.29 4.54
C GLU A 5 -12.75 -9.60 6.05
N ILE A 6 -11.67 -10.16 6.61
CA ILE A 6 -11.56 -10.36 8.07
C ILE A 6 -11.65 -9.02 8.82
N ALA A 7 -10.97 -7.98 8.33
CA ALA A 7 -11.04 -6.66 8.96
C ALA A 7 -12.44 -6.03 8.85
N LYS A 8 -13.12 -6.18 7.70
CA LYS A 8 -14.50 -5.70 7.52
C LYS A 8 -15.46 -6.40 8.47
N ASP A 9 -15.34 -7.73 8.62
CA ASP A 9 -16.22 -8.50 9.50
C ASP A 9 -16.06 -8.12 10.97
N VAL A 10 -14.83 -7.85 11.43
CA VAL A 10 -14.59 -7.32 12.79
C VAL A 10 -15.27 -5.96 12.97
N ILE A 11 -15.12 -5.04 12.03
CA ILE A 11 -15.69 -3.68 12.13
C ILE A 11 -17.23 -3.72 12.02
N ARG A 12 -17.78 -4.64 11.22
CA ARG A 12 -19.23 -4.86 11.11
C ARG A 12 -19.81 -5.41 12.42
N GLN A 13 -19.08 -6.32 13.10
CA GLN A 13 -19.46 -6.82 14.43
C GLN A 13 -19.40 -5.75 15.53
N GLU A 14 -18.61 -4.69 15.37
CA GLU A 14 -18.60 -3.51 16.25
C GLU A 14 -19.83 -2.60 16.08
N GLY A 15 -20.78 -2.94 15.19
CA GLY A 15 -22.04 -2.22 15.01
C GLY A 15 -21.93 -0.89 14.24
N LYS A 16 -20.84 -0.69 13.51
CA LYS A 16 -20.63 0.52 12.70
C LYS A 16 -21.43 0.45 11.38
N PRO A 17 -21.94 1.59 10.86
CA PRO A 17 -22.65 1.62 9.57
C PRO A 17 -21.80 1.06 8.43
N GLU A 18 -22.43 0.34 7.49
CA GLU A 18 -21.73 -0.34 6.38
C GLU A 18 -20.87 0.61 5.53
N GLU A 19 -21.34 1.84 5.26
CA GLU A 19 -20.55 2.86 4.55
C GLU A 19 -19.25 3.24 5.30
N MET A 20 -19.29 3.21 6.63
CA MET A 20 -18.12 3.50 7.46
C MET A 20 -17.15 2.32 7.47
N VAL A 21 -17.65 1.08 7.48
CA VAL A 21 -16.85 -0.15 7.35
C VAL A 21 -16.07 -0.14 6.03
N GLU A 22 -16.73 0.18 4.92
CA GLU A 22 -16.08 0.26 3.61
C GLU A 22 -15.01 1.36 3.53
N LYS A 23 -15.30 2.56 4.05
CA LYS A 23 -14.32 3.65 4.11
C LYS A 23 -13.08 3.27 4.92
N ILE A 24 -13.25 2.62 6.06
CA ILE A 24 -12.13 2.18 6.91
C ILE A 24 -11.31 1.10 6.20
N ALA A 25 -11.97 0.11 5.60
CA ALA A 25 -11.30 -0.94 4.85
C ALA A 25 -10.50 -0.39 3.65
N ALA A 26 -11.09 0.54 2.89
CA ALA A 26 -10.42 1.22 1.78
C ALA A 26 -9.21 2.04 2.25
N GLY A 27 -9.33 2.75 3.37
CA GLY A 27 -8.21 3.48 3.98
C GLY A 27 -7.05 2.56 4.38
N LYS A 28 -7.36 1.41 4.99
CA LYS A 28 -6.36 0.40 5.39
C LYS A 28 -5.67 -0.22 4.17
N LEU A 29 -6.43 -0.51 3.12
CA LEU A 29 -5.89 -1.02 1.86
C LEU A 29 -4.98 0.01 1.18
N ASN A 30 -5.40 1.28 1.11
CA ASN A 30 -4.59 2.35 0.56
C ASN A 30 -3.29 2.53 1.34
N LYS A 31 -3.33 2.44 2.68
CA LYS A 31 -2.13 2.45 3.51
C LYS A 31 -1.21 1.26 3.21
N PHE A 32 -1.77 0.05 3.11
CA PHE A 32 -1.00 -1.13 2.74
C PHE A 32 -0.28 -0.96 1.39
N TYR A 33 -0.95 -0.41 0.38
CA TYR A 33 -0.29 -0.14 -0.90
C TYR A 33 0.86 0.86 -0.77
N LYS A 34 0.70 1.93 0.03
CA LYS A 34 1.77 2.91 0.26
C LYS A 34 2.96 2.31 1.01
N ASP A 35 2.71 1.44 1.99
CA ASP A 35 3.77 0.96 2.89
C ASP A 35 4.42 -0.34 2.40
N SER A 36 3.67 -1.18 1.68
CA SER A 36 4.06 -2.56 1.35
C SER A 36 4.26 -2.83 -0.13
N THR A 37 4.03 -1.85 -1.02
CA THR A 37 4.29 -2.04 -2.47
C THR A 37 5.35 -1.07 -2.99
N LEU A 38 6.39 -1.63 -3.61
CA LEU A 38 7.59 -0.90 -4.01
C LEU A 38 7.29 0.33 -4.89
N LEU A 39 6.34 0.23 -5.81
CA LEU A 39 6.07 1.29 -6.78
C LEU A 39 5.21 2.43 -6.22
N ASN A 40 4.39 2.15 -5.20
CA ASN A 40 3.45 3.13 -4.61
C ASN A 40 4.00 3.77 -3.33
N GLN A 41 5.15 3.30 -2.83
CA GLN A 41 5.80 3.90 -1.68
C GLN A 41 6.42 5.25 -2.04
N GLU A 42 6.52 6.10 -1.02
CA GLU A 42 7.23 7.37 -1.09
C GLU A 42 8.72 7.14 -1.40
N PHE A 43 9.28 7.96 -2.29
CA PHE A 43 10.69 7.83 -2.65
C PHE A 43 11.57 8.39 -1.54
N VAL A 44 12.40 7.53 -0.93
CA VAL A 44 13.21 7.85 0.26
C VAL A 44 14.10 9.10 0.10
N LYS A 45 14.54 9.42 -1.13
CA LYS A 45 15.39 10.60 -1.39
C LYS A 45 14.58 11.88 -1.66
N ASP A 46 13.33 11.74 -2.06
CA ASP A 46 12.42 12.85 -2.35
C ASP A 46 10.98 12.43 -2.05
N GLY A 47 10.50 12.84 -0.88
CA GLY A 47 9.17 12.50 -0.38
C GLY A 47 8.01 13.13 -1.16
N SER A 48 8.28 14.02 -2.10
CA SER A 48 7.24 14.64 -2.93
C SER A 48 6.68 13.69 -4.00
N MET A 49 7.35 12.57 -4.27
CA MET A 49 6.98 11.61 -5.31
C MET A 49 7.07 10.15 -4.83
N ASP A 50 6.35 9.27 -5.53
CA ASP A 50 6.47 7.83 -5.33
C ASP A 50 7.56 7.25 -6.25
N VAL A 51 7.95 6.01 -5.98
CA VAL A 51 8.97 5.31 -6.79
C VAL A 51 8.55 5.18 -8.24
N ARG A 52 7.25 5.00 -8.54
CA ARG A 52 6.75 4.95 -9.92
C ARG A 52 7.05 6.24 -10.69
N LYS A 53 6.69 7.40 -10.12
CA LYS A 53 6.97 8.72 -10.72
C LYS A 53 8.46 8.95 -10.90
N PHE A 54 9.27 8.54 -9.94
CA PHE A 54 10.73 8.63 -10.06
C PHE A 54 11.26 7.83 -11.26
N LEU A 55 10.77 6.60 -11.47
CA LEU A 55 11.17 5.78 -12.61
C LEU A 55 10.71 6.38 -13.93
N ASP A 56 9.46 6.85 -14.01
CA ASP A 56 8.91 7.50 -15.20
C ASP A 56 9.66 8.79 -15.57
N ASN A 57 10.09 9.58 -14.58
CA ASN A 57 10.92 10.76 -14.77
C ASN A 57 12.35 10.42 -15.24
N THR A 58 12.85 9.24 -14.88
CA THR A 58 14.17 8.77 -15.29
C THR A 58 14.16 8.29 -16.75
N ALA A 59 13.18 7.47 -17.11
CA ALA A 59 12.95 7.05 -18.48
C ALA A 59 11.50 6.56 -18.63
N LYS A 60 10.84 6.99 -19.71
CA LYS A 60 9.45 6.56 -19.99
C LYS A 60 9.37 5.03 -20.09
N GLY A 61 8.49 4.42 -19.30
CA GLY A 61 8.25 2.98 -19.29
C GLY A 61 9.25 2.17 -18.46
N LEU A 62 10.15 2.82 -17.73
CA LEU A 62 11.05 2.15 -16.80
C LEU A 62 10.25 1.60 -15.60
N THR A 63 10.48 0.33 -15.25
CA THR A 63 9.81 -0.32 -14.12
C THR A 63 10.73 -1.34 -13.45
N VAL A 64 10.35 -1.78 -12.24
CA VAL A 64 11.06 -2.81 -11.49
C VAL A 64 10.39 -4.16 -11.73
N THR A 65 11.17 -5.13 -12.22
CA THR A 65 10.69 -6.50 -12.48
C THR A 65 10.80 -7.40 -11.25
N ALA A 66 11.86 -7.24 -10.46
CA ALA A 66 12.09 -8.00 -9.23
C ALA A 66 13.02 -7.23 -8.28
N PHE A 67 12.87 -7.48 -6.99
CA PHE A 67 13.83 -7.04 -5.98
C PHE A 67 13.94 -8.10 -4.87
N LYS A 68 15.07 -8.09 -4.15
CA LYS A 68 15.29 -8.94 -2.98
C LYS A 68 15.83 -8.08 -1.84
N ARG A 69 15.16 -8.12 -0.69
CA ARG A 69 15.61 -7.48 0.56
C ARG A 69 16.09 -8.56 1.51
N VAL A 70 17.32 -8.43 2.01
CA VAL A 70 17.91 -9.34 3.02
C VAL A 70 18.18 -8.53 4.28
N GLN A 71 17.76 -9.06 5.44
CA GLN A 71 18.01 -8.47 6.75
C GLN A 71 18.47 -9.58 7.70
N LEU A 72 19.50 -9.32 8.50
CA LEU A 72 20.01 -10.28 9.48
C LEU A 72 19.12 -10.24 10.74
N GLY A 73 18.62 -11.41 11.17
CA GLY A 73 17.92 -11.60 12.44
C GLY A 73 16.48 -11.08 12.52
N ALA A 74 15.72 -11.13 11.42
CA ALA A 74 14.30 -10.74 11.39
C ALA A 74 13.40 -11.71 12.18
#